data_AF-A0A2V9XZC6-F1
#
_entry.id   AF-A0A2V9XZC6-F1
#
_cell.length_a   1.000
_cell.length_b   1.000
_cell.length_c   1.000
_cell.angle_alpha   90.00
_cell.angle_beta   90.00
_cell.angle_gamma   90.00
#
_symmetry.space_group_name_H-M   'P 1'
#
loop_
_entity.id
_entity.type
_entity.pdbx_description
1 polymer ?
#
loop_
_entity_poly.entity_id
_entity_poly.type
_entity_poly.pdbx_seq_one_letter_code
_entity_poly.pdbx_strand_id
1 'polypeptide(L)'
;MARGWESKSVEAQQSEANEKPTQSRPRLTAEEAARVREREALRLSRQRVLQQLERAANPRHRLLLESELADLDQKLAAMRSS
;
A
#
# COMPACT_ATOMS: atom_id res chain seq x y z
N MET A 1 1.91 -22.67 0.99
CA MET A 1 1.40 -21.94 -0.20
C MET A 1 1.03 -20.52 0.22
N ALA A 2 1.65 -19.56 -0.46
CA ALA A 2 1.56 -18.10 -0.39
C ALA A 2 0.47 -17.47 0.51
N ARG A 3 0.78 -17.28 1.79
CA ARG A 3 0.33 -16.09 2.54
C ARG A 3 1.51 -15.12 2.59
N GLY A 4 1.85 -14.61 1.41
CA GLY A 4 3.00 -13.73 1.17
C GLY A 4 2.59 -12.28 0.98
N TRP A 5 1.61 -11.80 1.77
CA TRP A 5 1.16 -10.41 1.67
C TRP A 5 1.91 -9.45 2.62
N GLU A 6 2.73 -9.95 3.54
CA GLU A 6 3.24 -9.11 4.65
C GLU A 6 4.76 -9.16 4.87
N SER A 7 5.56 -9.72 3.96
CA SER A 7 7.00 -9.92 4.27
C SER A 7 7.99 -9.75 3.12
N LYS A 8 7.66 -8.97 2.10
CA LYS A 8 8.70 -8.39 1.22
C LYS A 8 8.60 -6.89 1.26
N SER A 9 9.07 -6.35 2.38
CA SER A 9 10.07 -5.29 2.36
C SER A 9 10.01 -4.37 1.14
N VAL A 10 9.19 -3.34 1.21
CA VAL A 10 9.61 -2.00 0.76
C VAL A 10 10.62 -1.48 1.80
N GLU A 11 11.68 -2.26 2.01
CA GLU A 11 12.75 -2.01 2.98
C GLU A 11 14.09 -1.95 2.25
N ALA A 12 14.08 -2.08 0.91
CA ALA A 12 15.24 -1.84 0.09
C ALA A 12 15.09 -0.49 -0.61
N GLN A 13 16.08 0.36 -0.39
CA GLN A 13 16.42 1.58 -1.14
C GLN A 13 15.82 2.89 -0.63
N GLN A 14 16.21 3.28 0.59
CA GLN A 14 16.59 4.67 0.87
C GLN A 14 17.85 4.76 1.76
N SER A 15 18.79 3.83 1.62
CA SER A 15 20.18 4.21 1.86
C SER A 15 20.55 5.16 0.73
N GLU A 16 21.13 6.33 1.04
CA GLU A 16 21.54 7.39 0.11
C GLU A 16 20.45 8.42 -0.25
N ALA A 17 20.24 9.41 0.63
CA ALA A 17 20.17 10.82 0.23
C ALA A 17 19.80 11.71 1.42
N ASN A 18 20.73 11.94 2.34
CA ASN A 18 20.74 13.24 3.02
C ASN A 18 22.16 13.65 3.39
N GLU A 19 22.98 13.85 2.36
CA GLU A 19 24.05 14.83 2.46
C GLU A 19 23.43 16.24 2.51
N LYS A 20 23.72 16.92 3.62
CA LYS A 20 23.80 18.38 3.82
C LYS A 20 22.48 19.14 4.13
N PRO A 21 22.42 19.84 5.28
CA PRO A 21 21.32 20.72 5.62
C PRO A 21 21.56 22.08 4.95
N THR A 22 20.75 22.40 3.96
CA THR A 22 20.63 23.78 3.48
C THR A 22 19.15 24.11 3.30
N GLN A 23 18.73 25.01 4.18
CA GLN A 23 17.77 26.10 4.00
C GLN A 23 16.46 25.81 3.25
N SER A 24 15.37 25.89 4.01
CA SER A 24 14.16 26.63 3.62
C SER A 24 13.40 26.15 2.39
N ARG A 25 13.03 24.87 2.37
CA ARG A 25 11.81 24.38 1.71
C ARG A 25 11.12 23.44 2.70
N PRO A 26 9.78 23.39 2.79
CA PRO A 26 9.13 22.25 3.44
C PRO A 26 9.47 21.04 2.57
N ARG A 27 10.64 20.45 2.85
CA ARG A 27 11.07 19.19 2.29
C ARG A 27 9.96 18.26 2.73
N LEU A 28 9.26 17.66 1.76
CA LEU A 28 8.33 16.60 2.07
C LEU A 28 9.06 15.64 3.01
N THR A 29 8.66 15.61 4.27
CA THR A 29 9.46 14.92 5.28
C THR A 29 9.45 13.44 4.92
N ALA A 30 10.46 12.67 5.35
CA ALA A 30 10.50 11.24 5.09
C ALA A 30 9.16 10.55 5.47
N GLU A 31 8.47 11.11 6.46
CA GLU A 31 7.13 10.72 6.90
C GLU A 31 6.05 10.96 5.83
N GLU A 32 6.02 12.11 5.16
CA GLU A 32 5.03 12.37 4.09
C GLU A 32 5.30 11.49 2.87
N ALA A 33 6.57 11.27 2.52
CA ALA A 33 6.95 10.34 1.46
C ALA A 33 6.53 8.90 1.80
N ALA A 34 6.68 8.48 3.07
CA ALA A 34 6.22 7.17 3.54
C ALA A 34 4.70 7.05 3.45
N ARG A 35 3.94 8.07 3.87
CA ARG A 35 2.47 8.09 3.75
C ARG A 35 2.01 7.98 2.31
N VAL A 36 2.67 8.68 1.38
CA VAL A 36 2.35 8.58 -0.05
C VAL A 36 2.61 7.16 -0.56
N ARG A 37 3.76 6.56 -0.22
CA ARG A 37 4.11 5.19 -0.63
C ARG A 37 3.15 4.14 -0.08
N GLU A 38 2.80 4.24 1.20
CA GLU A 38 1.85 3.34 1.84
C GLU A 38 0.48 3.41 1.16
N ARG A 39 0.01 4.63 0.84
CA ARG A 39 -1.23 4.83 0.10
C ARG A 39 -1.18 4.21 -1.30
N GLU A 40 -0.08 4.40 -2.04
CA GLU A 40 0.09 3.79 -3.37
C GLU A 40 0.17 2.25 -3.27
N ALA A 41 0.81 1.71 -2.24
CA ALA A 41 0.86 0.27 -2.00
C ALA A 41 -0.55 -0.32 -1.77
N LEU A 42 -1.36 0.34 -0.94
CA LEU A 42 -2.77 -0.04 -0.70
C LEU A 42 -3.62 0.05 -1.98
N ARG A 43 -3.39 1.06 -2.84
CA ARG A 43 -4.06 1.18 -4.15
C ARG A 43 -3.71 0.03 -5.09
N LEU A 44 -2.44 -0.31 -5.20
CA LEU A 44 -1.97 -1.43 -6.03
C LEU A 44 -2.54 -2.76 -5.52
N SER A 45 -2.57 -2.94 -4.20
CA SER A 45 -3.21 -4.07 -3.53
C SER A 45 -4.67 -4.23 -3.95
N ARG A 46 -5.44 -3.15 -3.82
CA ARG A 46 -6.86 -3.09 -4.19
C ARG A 46 -7.08 -3.49 -5.66
N GLN A 47 -6.27 -2.95 -6.57
CA GLN A 47 -6.36 -3.29 -7.99
C GLN A 47 -6.07 -4.77 -8.26
N ARG A 48 -5.08 -5.36 -7.56
CA ARG A 48 -4.78 -6.79 -7.69
C ARG A 48 -5.95 -7.66 -7.22
N VAL A 49 -6.56 -7.32 -6.08
CA VAL A 49 -7.72 -8.05 -5.54
C VAL A 49 -8.91 -7.98 -6.51
N LEU A 50 -9.16 -6.81 -7.12
CA LEU A 50 -10.19 -6.66 -8.15
C LEU A 50 -9.93 -7.53 -9.39
N GLN A 51 -8.69 -7.56 -9.88
CA GLN A 51 -8.31 -8.45 -10.99
C GLN A 51 -8.46 -9.94 -10.62
N GLN A 52 -8.20 -10.29 -9.36
CA GLN A 52 -8.42 -11.65 -8.86
C GLN A 52 -9.92 -11.97 -8.77
N LEU A 53 -10.76 -11.02 -8.34
CA LEU A 53 -12.22 -11.16 -8.31
C LEU A 53 -12.81 -11.38 -9.70
N GLU A 54 -12.33 -10.64 -10.71
CA GLU A 54 -12.75 -10.82 -12.11
C GLU A 54 -12.45 -12.22 -12.64
N ARG A 55 -11.33 -12.82 -12.21
CA ARG A 55 -10.89 -14.15 -12.63
C ARG A 55 -11.36 -15.28 -11.72
N ALA A 56 -11.90 -14.96 -10.54
CA ALA A 56 -12.30 -15.94 -9.54
C ALA A 56 -13.62 -16.59 -9.92
N ALA A 57 -13.56 -17.85 -10.36
CA ALA A 57 -14.75 -18.66 -10.61
C ALA A 57 -15.31 -19.33 -9.34
N ASN A 58 -14.52 -19.42 -8.27
CA ASN A 58 -14.92 -20.10 -7.03
C ASN A 58 -15.62 -19.12 -6.06
N PRO A 59 -16.89 -19.37 -5.68
CA PRO A 59 -17.64 -18.46 -4.81
C PRO A 59 -17.02 -18.29 -3.41
N ARG A 60 -16.40 -19.33 -2.84
CA ARG A 60 -15.71 -19.21 -1.54
C ARG A 60 -14.46 -18.33 -1.64
N HIS A 61 -13.73 -18.44 -2.75
CA HIS A 61 -12.56 -17.61 -2.99
C HIS A 61 -12.95 -16.16 -3.25
N ARG A 62 -14.06 -15.95 -3.97
CA ARG A 62 -14.62 -14.62 -4.22
C ARG A 62 -15.01 -13.92 -2.92
N LEU A 63 -15.70 -14.61 -2.00
CA LEU A 63 -16.03 -14.06 -0.68
C LEU A 63 -14.80 -13.63 0.12
N LEU A 64 -13.72 -14.42 0.07
CA LEU A 64 -12.45 -14.05 0.72
C LEU A 64 -11.87 -12.77 0.11
N LEU A 65 -11.80 -12.69 -1.22
CA LEU A 65 -11.29 -11.51 -1.92
C LEU A 65 -12.17 -10.27 -1.70
N GLU A 66 -13.49 -10.43 -1.58
CA GLU A 66 -14.42 -9.35 -1.23
C GLU A 66 -14.15 -8.82 0.19
N SER A 67 -13.86 -9.70 1.15
CA SER A 67 -13.47 -9.28 2.51
C SER A 67 -12.12 -8.55 2.52
N GLU A 68 -11.12 -9.08 1.80
CA GLU A 68 -9.82 -8.41 1.66
C GLU A 68 -9.95 -7.04 0.99
N LEU A 69 -10.83 -6.91 -0.01
CA LEU A 69 -11.11 -5.65 -0.68
C LEU A 69 -11.70 -4.61 0.30
N ALA A 70 -12.65 -5.03 1.14
CA ALA A 70 -13.27 -4.16 2.14
C ALA A 70 -12.24 -3.64 3.16
N ASP A 71 -11.34 -4.51 3.64
CA ASP A 71 -10.27 -4.13 4.56
C ASP A 71 -9.30 -3.10 3.94
N LEU A 72 -8.93 -3.31 2.66
CA LEU A 72 -8.08 -2.38 1.92
C LEU A 72 -8.76 -1.01 1.72
N ASP A 73 -10.05 -1.02 1.41
CA ASP A 73 -10.84 0.21 1.24
C ASP A 73 -10.99 0.96 2.57
N GLN A 74 -11.16 0.27 3.69
CA GLN A 74 -11.16 0.89 5.02
C GLN A 74 -9.82 1.54 5.36
N LYS A 75 -8.70 0.84 5.12
CA LYS A 75 -7.34 1.40 5.33
C LYS A 75 -7.11 2.64 4.47
N LEU A 76 -7.52 2.60 3.20
CA LEU A 76 -7.44 3.75 2.30
C LEU A 76 -8.32 4.92 2.75
N ALA A 77 -9.52 4.65 3.26
CA ALA A 77 -10.41 5.68 3.78
C ALA A 77 -9.80 6.36 5.01
N ALA A 78 -9.27 5.57 5.96
CA ALA A 78 -8.61 6.07 7.16
C ALA A 78 -7.41 6.98 6.83
N MET A 79 -6.61 6.63 5.83
CA MET A 79 -5.50 7.47 5.36
C MET A 79 -5.93 8.75 4.64
N ARG A 80 -7.11 8.78 4.02
CA ARG A 80 -7.65 9.97 3.33
C ARG A 80 -8.28 10.98 4.28
N SER A 81 -8.76 10.52 5.44
CA SER A 81 -9.39 11.35 6.47
C SER A 81 -8.40 12.02 7.43
N SER A 82 -7.08 11.86 7.22
CA SER A 82 -6.02 12.48 8.03
C SER A 82 -5.23 13.52 7.24
#